data_AF-A0A954BMX4-F1
#
_entry.id   AF-A0A954BMX4-F1
#
_cell.length_a   1.000
_cell.length_b   1.000
_cell.length_c   1.000
_cell.angle_alpha   90.00
_cell.angle_beta   90.00
_cell.angle_gamma   90.00
#
_symmetry.space_group_name_H-M   'P 1'
#
loop_
_entity.id
_entity.type
_entity.pdbx_description
1 polymer ?
#
loop_
_entity_poly.entity_id
_entity_poly.type
_entity_poly.pdbx_seq_one_letter_code
_entity_poly.pdbx_strand_id
1 'polypeptide(L)'
;MAQRFSLLVLTVGAIALMMLGKIDAVLVDNIRARMTDAVAPILDAIAQPAATVSSVVTEAEELVDLREENARLRAENTALVYFRDAAYRLEEENESLRDLTNFQPAVPHSFISARVIADQSGSFVRSLAINLGSRHGIADGQAVLGARGLVGRIV
;
A
#
# COMPACT_ATOMS: atom_id res chain seq x y z
N MET A 1 75.95 -11.91 60.32
CA MET A 1 75.42 -13.25 59.97
C MET A 1 73.93 -13.40 60.29
N ALA A 2 73.45 -12.99 61.47
CA ALA A 2 72.03 -13.12 61.87
C ALA A 2 71.00 -12.45 60.93
N GLN A 3 71.34 -11.30 60.34
CA GLN A 3 70.40 -10.55 59.47
C GLN A 3 70.12 -11.23 58.12
N ARG A 4 71.11 -11.95 57.55
CA ARG A 4 70.91 -12.71 56.29
C ARG A 4 70.06 -13.96 56.52
N PHE A 5 70.16 -14.56 57.71
CA PHE A 5 69.39 -15.73 58.09
C PHE A 5 67.91 -15.39 58.33
N SER A 6 67.63 -14.25 58.97
CA SER A 6 66.27 -13.73 59.16
C SER A 6 65.56 -13.47 57.82
N LEU A 7 66.24 -12.84 56.85
CA LEU A 7 65.68 -12.60 55.52
C LEU A 7 65.35 -13.91 54.77
N LEU A 8 66.23 -14.92 54.85
CA LEU A 8 65.96 -16.22 54.24
C LEU A 8 64.73 -16.91 54.85
N VAL A 9 64.61 -16.92 56.18
CA VAL A 9 63.44 -17.48 56.86
C VAL A 9 62.16 -16.75 56.47
N LEU A 10 62.21 -15.42 56.36
CA LEU A 10 61.06 -14.60 55.99
C LEU A 10 60.63 -14.83 54.54
N THR A 11 61.59 -14.96 53.61
CA THR A 11 61.30 -15.29 52.20
C THR A 11 60.71 -16.68 52.03
N VAL A 12 61.25 -17.70 52.73
CA VAL A 12 60.70 -19.06 52.70
C VAL A 12 59.31 -19.09 53.33
N GLY A 13 59.11 -18.37 54.43
CA GLY A 13 57.78 -18.20 55.05
C GLY A 13 56.77 -17.52 54.13
N ALA A 14 57.19 -16.49 53.39
CA ALA A 14 56.35 -15.80 52.41
C ALA A 14 55.97 -16.72 51.23
N ILE A 15 56.92 -17.51 50.70
CA ILE A 15 56.66 -18.48 49.64
C ILE A 15 55.70 -19.58 50.13
N ALA A 16 55.89 -20.08 51.36
CA ALA A 16 55.01 -21.07 51.96
C ALA A 16 53.58 -20.53 52.13
N LEU A 17 53.43 -19.29 52.63
CA LEU A 17 52.13 -18.62 52.73
C LEU A 17 51.49 -18.40 51.35
N MET A 18 52.28 -18.05 50.33
CA MET A 18 51.76 -17.87 48.97
C MET A 18 51.28 -19.19 48.35
N MET A 19 52.00 -20.30 48.58
CA MET A 19 51.56 -21.62 48.12
C MET A 19 50.29 -22.06 48.84
N LEU A 20 50.20 -21.81 50.16
CA LEU A 20 49.02 -22.16 50.94
C LEU A 20 47.77 -21.39 50.47
N GLY A 21 47.90 -20.08 50.22
CA GLY A 21 46.81 -19.26 49.70
C GLY A 21 46.41 -19.57 48.24
N LYS A 22 47.35 -20.04 47.40
CA LYS A 22 47.02 -20.46 46.03
C LYS A 22 46.23 -21.77 45.98
N ILE A 23 46.40 -22.67 46.94
CA ILE A 23 45.64 -23.92 46.99
C ILE A 23 44.14 -23.61 47.17
N ASP A 24 43.81 -22.70 48.09
CA ASP A 24 42.41 -22.29 48.32
C ASP A 24 41.84 -21.51 47.14
N ALA A 25 42.62 -20.60 46.54
CA ALA A 25 42.17 -19.82 45.38
C ALA A 25 41.88 -20.72 44.17
N VAL A 26 42.77 -21.67 43.86
CA VAL A 26 42.60 -22.60 42.73
C VAL A 26 41.44 -23.57 42.99
N LEU A 27 41.22 -23.99 44.24
CA LEU A 27 40.10 -24.88 44.57
C LEU A 27 38.75 -24.13 44.45
N VAL A 28 38.68 -22.89 44.93
CA VAL A 28 37.49 -22.04 44.83
C VAL A 28 37.16 -21.71 43.38
N ASP A 29 38.16 -21.39 42.55
CA ASP A 29 37.94 -21.09 41.13
C ASP A 29 37.46 -22.33 40.36
N ASN A 30 38.00 -23.52 40.65
CA ASN A 30 37.55 -24.77 40.04
C ASN A 30 36.12 -25.16 40.45
N ILE A 31 35.75 -24.94 41.72
CA ILE A 31 34.39 -25.20 42.21
C ILE A 31 33.41 -24.20 41.58
N ARG A 32 33.78 -22.93 41.49
CA ARG A 32 32.95 -21.90 40.84
C ARG A 32 32.74 -22.23 39.37
N ALA A 33 33.81 -22.55 38.63
CA ALA A 33 33.72 -22.92 37.22
C ALA A 33 32.80 -24.12 37.01
N ARG A 34 32.94 -25.19 37.83
CA ARG A 34 32.07 -26.37 37.74
C ARG A 34 30.61 -26.08 38.11
N MET A 35 30.37 -25.21 39.08
CA MET A 35 29.01 -24.79 39.44
C MET A 35 28.38 -23.95 38.33
N THR A 36 29.14 -23.04 37.71
CA THR A 36 28.68 -22.26 36.57
C THR A 36 28.40 -23.16 35.37
N ASP A 37 29.28 -24.11 35.04
CA ASP A 37 29.09 -25.05 33.93
C ASP A 37 27.93 -26.01 34.17
N ALA A 38 27.64 -26.38 35.42
CA ALA A 38 26.50 -27.23 35.78
C ALA A 38 25.15 -26.48 35.74
N VAL A 39 25.16 -25.18 36.03
CA VAL A 39 23.94 -24.34 36.05
C VAL A 39 23.65 -23.71 34.69
N ALA A 40 24.67 -23.49 33.86
CA ALA A 40 24.56 -22.98 32.48
C ALA A 40 23.49 -23.70 31.63
N PRO A 41 23.45 -25.04 31.54
CA PRO A 41 22.44 -25.72 30.73
C PRO A 41 21.01 -25.56 31.25
N ILE A 42 20.82 -25.33 32.55
CA ILE A 42 19.49 -25.06 33.14
C ILE A 42 19.03 -23.66 32.76
N LEU A 43 19.93 -22.68 32.79
CA LEU A 43 19.64 -21.31 32.35
C LEU A 43 19.30 -21.27 30.85
N ASP A 44 20.05 -21.99 30.01
CA ASP A 44 19.79 -22.07 28.57
C ASP A 44 18.46 -22.81 28.27
N ALA A 45 18.17 -23.89 28.99
CA ALA A 45 16.93 -24.66 28.84
C ALA A 45 15.68 -23.89 29.32
N ILE A 46 15.83 -22.91 30.23
CA ILE A 46 14.75 -22.02 30.68
C ILE A 46 14.65 -20.77 29.77
N ALA A 47 15.74 -20.35 29.14
CA ALA A 47 15.75 -19.22 28.21
C ALA A 47 15.17 -19.60 26.83
N GLN A 48 15.36 -20.83 26.36
CA GLN A 48 14.82 -21.31 25.07
C GLN A 48 13.28 -21.26 24.95
N PRO A 49 12.48 -21.69 25.95
CA PRO A 49 11.02 -21.71 25.83
C PRO A 49 10.40 -20.32 25.96
N ALA A 50 11.08 -19.37 26.62
CA ALA A 50 10.54 -18.04 26.87
C ALA A 50 10.25 -17.27 25.56
N ALA A 51 11.05 -17.49 24.50
CA ALA A 51 10.81 -16.93 23.17
C ALA A 51 9.71 -17.67 22.37
N THR A 52 9.40 -18.92 22.74
CA THR A 52 8.41 -19.76 22.05
C THR A 52 7.01 -19.59 22.64
N VAL A 53 6.89 -19.21 23.91
CA VAL A 53 5.60 -18.94 24.56
C VAL A 53 5.00 -17.60 24.10
N SER A 54 5.83 -16.60 23.79
CA SER A 54 5.32 -15.33 23.25
C SER A 54 4.76 -15.46 21.83
N SER A 55 5.31 -16.35 20.99
CA SER A 55 4.82 -16.52 19.61
C SER A 55 3.43 -17.17 19.55
N VAL A 56 3.11 -18.10 20.46
CA VAL A 56 1.81 -18.79 20.48
C VAL A 56 0.66 -17.84 20.89
N VAL A 57 0.93 -16.86 21.75
CA VAL A 57 -0.09 -15.87 22.15
C VAL A 57 -0.35 -14.88 21.01
N THR A 58 0.68 -14.39 20.33
CA THR A 58 0.53 -13.51 19.15
C THR A 58 -0.18 -14.22 17.99
N GLU A 59 0.13 -15.50 17.76
CA GLU A 59 -0.49 -16.29 16.69
C GLU A 59 -1.98 -16.60 16.97
N ALA A 60 -2.38 -16.68 18.24
CA ALA A 60 -3.79 -16.82 18.62
C ALA A 60 -4.59 -15.52 18.41
N GLU A 61 -4.01 -14.35 18.71
CA GLU A 61 -4.62 -13.04 18.43
C GLU A 61 -4.75 -12.81 16.92
N GLU A 62 -3.70 -13.08 16.14
CA GLU A 62 -3.73 -13.00 14.67
C GLU A 62 -4.81 -13.89 14.06
N LEU A 63 -5.05 -15.08 14.62
CA LEU A 63 -6.09 -15.97 14.12
C LEU A 63 -7.52 -15.47 14.41
N VAL A 64 -7.73 -14.73 15.50
CA VAL A 64 -9.02 -14.09 15.79
C VAL A 64 -9.24 -12.93 14.82
N ASP A 65 -8.23 -12.07 14.64
CA ASP A 65 -8.28 -10.94 13.71
C ASP A 65 -8.52 -11.39 12.27
N LEU A 66 -7.84 -12.46 11.82
CA LEU A 66 -8.05 -13.04 10.50
C LEU A 66 -9.48 -13.57 10.30
N ARG A 67 -10.10 -14.14 11.33
CA ARG A 67 -11.49 -14.62 11.25
C ARG A 67 -12.48 -13.47 11.18
N GLU A 68 -12.28 -12.43 11.98
CA GLU A 68 -13.11 -11.23 11.93
C GLU A 68 -12.99 -10.54 10.57
N GLU A 69 -11.77 -10.41 10.05
CA GLU A 69 -11.50 -9.86 8.73
C GLU A 69 -12.17 -10.69 7.63
N ASN A 70 -12.07 -12.01 7.71
CA ASN A 70 -12.71 -12.88 6.71
C ASN A 70 -14.23 -12.76 6.75
N ALA A 71 -14.83 -12.65 7.94
CA ALA A 71 -16.27 -12.43 8.09
C ALA A 71 -16.70 -11.08 7.49
N ARG A 72 -15.93 -10.02 7.76
CA ARG A 72 -16.16 -8.68 7.20
C ARG A 72 -16.07 -8.68 5.67
N LEU A 73 -14.99 -9.25 5.12
CA LEU A 73 -14.78 -9.33 3.68
C LEU A 73 -15.87 -10.17 2.98
N ARG A 74 -16.36 -11.25 3.60
CA ARG A 74 -17.48 -12.03 3.06
C ARG A 74 -18.78 -11.22 3.03
N ALA A 75 -19.06 -10.45 4.07
CA ALA A 75 -20.24 -9.59 4.12
C ALA A 75 -20.19 -8.50 3.05
N GLU A 76 -19.03 -7.84 2.91
CA GLU A 76 -18.80 -6.84 1.86
C GLU A 76 -18.92 -7.44 0.46
N ASN A 77 -18.32 -8.60 0.22
CA ASN A 77 -18.41 -9.29 -1.07
C ASN A 77 -19.87 -9.64 -1.42
N THR A 78 -20.64 -10.12 -0.45
CA THR A 78 -22.06 -10.42 -0.64
C THR A 78 -22.86 -9.17 -1.03
N ALA A 79 -22.59 -8.03 -0.36
CA ALA A 79 -23.23 -6.76 -0.69
C ALA A 79 -22.83 -6.27 -2.10
N LEU A 80 -21.55 -6.35 -2.45
CA LEU A 80 -21.07 -5.96 -3.77
C LEU A 80 -21.68 -6.81 -4.89
N VAL A 81 -21.79 -8.12 -4.69
CA VAL A 81 -22.47 -9.02 -5.65
C VAL A 81 -23.93 -8.61 -5.83
N TYR A 82 -24.64 -8.32 -4.73
CA TYR A 82 -26.02 -7.86 -4.81
C TYR A 82 -26.18 -6.57 -5.63
N PHE A 83 -25.34 -5.55 -5.37
CA PHE A 83 -25.38 -4.29 -6.11
C PHE A 83 -25.03 -4.46 -7.58
N ARG A 84 -24.04 -5.30 -7.88
CA ARG A 84 -23.66 -5.61 -9.26
C ARG A 84 -24.81 -6.25 -10.03
N ASP A 85 -25.47 -7.25 -9.43
CA ASP A 85 -26.56 -7.94 -10.08
C ASP A 85 -27.79 -7.02 -10.26
N ALA A 86 -28.04 -6.12 -9.31
CA ALA A 86 -29.06 -5.07 -9.46
C ALA A 86 -28.72 -4.11 -10.61
N ALA A 87 -27.46 -3.66 -10.72
CA ALA A 87 -27.01 -2.78 -11.78
C ALA A 87 -27.17 -3.43 -13.17
N TYR A 88 -26.81 -4.71 -13.31
CA TYR A 88 -27.00 -5.44 -14.56
C TYR A 88 -28.48 -5.55 -14.95
N ARG A 89 -29.36 -5.87 -14.00
CA ARG A 89 -30.81 -5.92 -14.29
C ARG A 89 -31.35 -4.57 -14.74
N LEU A 90 -30.93 -3.49 -14.10
CA LEU A 90 -31.30 -2.13 -14.48
C LEU A 90 -30.79 -1.75 -15.87
N GLU A 91 -29.59 -2.20 -16.24
CA GLU A 91 -29.01 -1.97 -17.57
C GLU A 91 -29.79 -2.74 -18.65
N GLU A 92 -30.08 -4.02 -18.43
CA GLU A 92 -30.91 -4.84 -19.32
C GLU A 92 -32.33 -4.27 -19.48
N GLU A 93 -32.95 -3.81 -18.39
CA GLU A 93 -34.26 -3.17 -18.45
C GLU A 93 -34.20 -1.84 -19.21
N ASN A 94 -33.14 -1.04 -19.00
CA ASN A 94 -32.96 0.22 -19.74
C ASN A 94 -32.78 -0.04 -21.24
N GLU A 95 -31.99 -1.04 -21.62
CA GLU A 95 -31.79 -1.44 -23.01
C GLU A 95 -33.10 -1.90 -23.65
N SER A 96 -33.84 -2.79 -22.99
CA SER A 96 -35.16 -3.24 -23.45
C SER A 96 -36.15 -2.07 -23.62
N LEU A 97 -36.18 -1.13 -22.67
CA LEU A 97 -37.02 0.06 -22.78
C LEU A 97 -36.60 0.96 -23.95
N ARG A 98 -35.30 1.13 -24.20
CA ARG A 98 -34.78 1.89 -25.34
C ARG A 98 -35.19 1.24 -26.67
N ASP A 99 -35.10 -0.08 -26.76
CA ASP A 99 -35.52 -0.84 -27.94
C ASP A 99 -37.03 -0.68 -28.19
N LEU A 100 -37.86 -0.81 -27.15
CA LEU A 100 -39.32 -0.65 -27.25
C LEU A 100 -39.74 0.78 -27.62
N THR A 101 -38.97 1.79 -27.18
CA THR A 101 -39.29 3.20 -27.41
C THR A 101 -38.65 3.78 -28.68
N ASN A 102 -37.88 2.98 -29.43
CA ASN A 102 -37.03 3.47 -30.53
C ASN A 102 -36.17 4.67 -30.09
N PHE A 103 -35.62 4.59 -28.88
CA PHE A 103 -34.81 5.66 -28.34
C PHE A 103 -33.54 5.82 -29.19
N GLN A 104 -33.46 6.91 -29.95
CA GLN A 104 -32.28 7.26 -30.72
C GLN A 104 -31.35 8.10 -29.83
N PRO A 105 -30.18 7.59 -29.43
CA PRO A 105 -29.21 8.41 -28.70
C PRO A 105 -28.85 9.62 -29.57
N ALA A 106 -28.80 10.81 -28.98
CA ALA A 106 -28.37 12.01 -29.71
C ALA A 106 -26.98 11.76 -30.29
N VAL A 107 -26.87 11.82 -31.62
CA VAL A 107 -25.58 11.65 -32.31
C VAL A 107 -24.65 12.75 -31.80
N PRO A 108 -23.43 12.43 -31.34
CA PRO A 108 -22.49 13.45 -30.91
C PRO A 108 -22.17 14.39 -32.09
N HIS A 109 -22.71 15.60 -32.04
CA HIS A 109 -22.47 16.62 -33.05
C HIS A 109 -21.16 17.36 -32.75
N SER A 110 -20.24 17.39 -33.71
CA SER A 110 -19.05 18.22 -33.65
C SER A 110 -19.37 19.63 -34.15
N PHE A 111 -19.11 20.65 -33.34
CA PHE A 111 -19.28 22.05 -33.74
C PHE A 111 -17.93 22.72 -33.99
N ILE A 112 -17.86 23.49 -35.07
CA ILE A 112 -16.70 24.34 -35.38
C ILE A 112 -17.17 25.79 -35.36
N SER A 113 -16.62 26.60 -34.45
CA SER A 113 -16.97 28.01 -34.34
C SER A 113 -16.16 28.85 -35.32
N ALA A 114 -16.84 29.55 -36.21
CA ALA A 114 -16.25 30.47 -37.17
C ALA A 114 -16.65 31.93 -36.87
N ARG A 115 -15.79 32.88 -37.24
CA ARG A 115 -16.07 34.31 -37.19
C ARG A 115 -16.52 34.80 -38.56
N VAL A 116 -17.56 35.61 -38.61
CA VAL A 116 -17.98 36.34 -39.82
C VAL A 116 -16.95 37.42 -40.15
N ILE A 117 -16.42 37.40 -41.36
CA ILE A 117 -15.40 38.33 -41.86
C ILE A 117 -15.95 39.30 -42.90
N ALA A 118 -17.08 38.98 -43.55
CA ALA A 118 -17.78 39.89 -44.45
C ALA A 118 -19.28 39.57 -44.50
N ASP A 119 -20.08 40.62 -44.74
CA ASP A 119 -21.51 40.53 -45.00
C ASP A 119 -21.77 41.00 -46.42
N GLN A 120 -22.26 40.10 -47.27
CA GLN A 120 -22.64 40.37 -48.66
C GLN A 120 -24.16 40.18 -48.80
N SER A 121 -24.89 41.09 -48.16
CA SER A 121 -26.35 41.17 -48.24
C SER A 121 -26.77 42.15 -49.34
N GLY A 122 -27.25 41.62 -50.47
CA GLY A 122 -27.94 42.36 -51.53
C GLY A 122 -29.46 42.17 -51.50
N SER A 123 -30.21 42.81 -52.42
CA SER A 123 -31.67 42.67 -52.49
C SER A 123 -32.15 41.28 -52.92
N PHE A 124 -31.27 40.49 -53.54
CA PHE A 124 -31.60 39.16 -54.09
C PHE A 124 -30.78 38.01 -53.49
N VAL A 125 -29.66 38.30 -52.81
CA VAL A 125 -28.77 37.28 -52.21
C VAL A 125 -28.32 37.77 -50.84
N ARG A 126 -28.34 36.87 -49.85
CA ARG A 126 -27.83 37.13 -48.51
C ARG A 126 -26.78 36.09 -48.17
N SER A 127 -25.51 36.46 -48.21
CA SER A 127 -24.41 35.58 -47.86
C SER A 127 -23.47 36.23 -46.85
N LEU A 128 -22.89 35.40 -45.98
CA LEU A 128 -21.89 35.80 -44.99
C LEU A 128 -20.61 35.02 -45.30
N ALA A 129 -19.48 35.71 -45.32
CA ALA A 129 -18.18 35.06 -45.41
C ALA A 129 -17.66 34.79 -44.00
N ILE A 130 -17.11 33.60 -43.77
CA ILE A 130 -16.51 33.18 -42.50
C ILE A 130 -15.00 32.97 -42.64
N ASN A 131 -14.27 33.00 -41.53
CA ASN A 131 -12.82 32.83 -41.52
C ASN A 131 -12.33 31.37 -41.65
N LEU A 132 -13.24 30.41 -41.87
CA LEU A 132 -12.94 28.98 -41.99
C LEU A 132 -13.36 28.45 -43.37
N GLY A 133 -12.80 27.30 -43.75
CA GLY A 133 -13.00 26.70 -45.08
C GLY A 133 -12.53 25.25 -45.10
N SER A 134 -12.34 24.66 -46.28
CA SER A 134 -12.04 23.22 -46.45
C SER A 134 -10.84 22.70 -45.65
N ARG A 135 -9.79 23.52 -45.48
CA ARG A 135 -8.62 23.19 -44.63
C ARG A 135 -8.97 22.97 -43.16
N HIS A 136 -10.09 23.53 -42.71
CA HIS A 136 -10.62 23.40 -41.36
C HIS A 136 -11.72 22.33 -41.27
N GLY A 137 -11.89 21.49 -42.30
CA GLY A 137 -12.92 20.46 -42.34
C GLY A 137 -14.33 20.97 -42.65
N ILE A 138 -14.46 22.23 -43.10
CA ILE A 138 -15.74 22.77 -43.56
C ILE A 138 -16.05 22.20 -44.95
N ALA A 139 -17.26 21.69 -45.12
CA ALA A 139 -17.74 21.13 -46.39
C ALA A 139 -19.06 21.76 -46.80
N ASP A 140 -19.28 21.87 -48.11
CA ASP A 140 -20.51 22.40 -48.68
C ASP A 140 -21.70 21.56 -48.21
N GLY A 141 -22.78 22.24 -47.87
CA GLY A 141 -23.97 21.60 -47.35
C GLY A 141 -24.06 21.50 -45.83
N GLN A 142 -22.99 21.81 -45.09
CA GLN A 142 -23.03 21.85 -43.62
C GLN A 142 -23.95 22.98 -43.11
N ALA A 143 -24.72 22.68 -42.07
CA ALA A 143 -25.62 23.63 -41.42
C ALA A 143 -24.83 24.61 -40.53
N VAL A 144 -25.15 25.90 -40.65
CA VAL A 144 -24.56 26.97 -39.84
C VAL A 144 -25.57 27.42 -38.80
N LEU A 145 -25.19 27.30 -37.53
CA LEU A 145 -26.02 27.71 -36.39
C LEU A 145 -25.48 29.02 -35.81
N GLY A 146 -26.39 29.93 -35.50
CA GLY A 146 -26.13 31.13 -34.72
C GLY A 146 -26.81 31.06 -33.35
N ALA A 147 -26.69 32.13 -32.57
CA ALA A 147 -27.19 32.20 -31.19
C ALA A 147 -28.70 31.95 -31.03
N ARG A 148 -29.48 32.10 -32.11
CA ARG A 148 -30.95 31.93 -32.12
C ARG A 148 -31.43 30.75 -32.96
N GLY A 149 -30.51 29.91 -33.45
CA GLY A 149 -30.84 28.75 -34.29
C GLY A 149 -30.16 28.78 -35.66
N LEU A 150 -30.73 28.06 -36.63
CA LEU A 150 -30.19 27.91 -37.97
C LEU A 150 -30.11 29.25 -38.72
N VAL A 151 -28.90 29.61 -39.15
CA VAL A 151 -28.64 30.82 -39.94
C VAL A 151 -28.61 30.50 -41.43
N GLY A 152 -28.08 29.33 -41.81
CA GLY A 152 -27.98 28.94 -43.21
C GLY A 152 -27.16 27.68 -43.42
N ARG A 153 -26.57 27.57 -44.61
CA ARG A 153 -25.79 26.42 -45.05
C ARG A 153 -24.54 26.89 -45.80
N ILE A 154 -23.43 26.19 -45.62
CA ILE A 154 -22.20 26.44 -46.39
C ILE A 154 -22.46 26.10 -47.87
N VAL A 155 -22.00 26.99 -48.76
CA VAL A 155 -22.09 26.89 -50.23
C VAL A 155 -20.76 27.25 -50.87
#